data_AF-E3QAE7-F1
#
_entry.id   AF-E3QAE7-F1
#
_cell.length_a   1.000
_cell.length_b   1.000
_cell.length_c   1.000
_cell.angle_alpha   90.00
_cell.angle_beta   90.00
_cell.angle_gamma   90.00
#
_symmetry.space_group_name_H-M   'P 1'
#
loop_
_entity.id
_entity.type
_entity.pdbx_description
1 polymer ?
#
loop_
_entity_poly.entity_id
_entity_poly.type
_entity_poly.pdbx_seq_one_letter_code
_entity_poly.pdbx_strand_id
1 'polypeptide(L)'
;MCTSKQVYNECRTLPLHANEFVFFNWFSSGMWAARSFTRGLRPWQRDEMRFVRLEMLGRDFTGPTLKEWVQLCGHWAPGVQGLRLKILVGGGLFEPMATFAALNGNAESRALGLATGTAPRSEPVPEWIEEGLKRMRALTRLEVELMVLDWGNDEKIAWCAELGRILDENRRETGQERVVVRCVERFMEEPRPKRQVSGEPTKS
;
A
#
# COMPACT_ATOMS: atom_id res chain seq x y z
N MET A 1 -9.24 -32.27 21.88
CA MET A 1 -9.75 -30.89 21.92
C MET A 1 -11.06 -30.84 21.16
N CYS A 2 -12.17 -30.64 21.86
CA CYS A 2 -13.51 -30.55 21.27
C CYS A 2 -13.72 -29.17 20.66
N THR A 3 -13.41 -29.02 19.37
CA THR A 3 -13.85 -27.83 18.61
C THR A 3 -15.27 -28.11 18.11
N SER A 4 -16.27 -27.44 18.68
CA SER A 4 -17.63 -27.45 18.11
C SER A 4 -17.55 -26.96 16.66
N LYS A 5 -18.00 -27.79 15.71
CA LYS A 5 -18.03 -27.43 14.28
C LYS A 5 -18.89 -26.19 14.03
N GLN A 6 -19.93 -26.00 14.84
CA GLN A 6 -20.80 -24.83 14.80
C GLN A 6 -20.02 -23.57 15.16
N VAL A 7 -19.33 -23.56 16.32
CA VAL A 7 -18.52 -22.41 16.75
C VAL A 7 -17.43 -22.09 15.72
N TYR A 8 -16.78 -23.12 15.14
CA TYR A 8 -15.83 -22.89 14.05
C TYR A 8 -16.49 -22.21 12.85
N ASN A 9 -17.65 -22.69 12.39
CA ASN A 9 -18.32 -22.10 11.23
C ASN A 9 -18.81 -20.68 11.47
N GLU A 10 -19.24 -20.37 12.69
CA GLU A 10 -19.68 -19.03 13.11
C GLU A 10 -18.50 -18.05 13.23
N CYS A 11 -17.33 -18.53 13.67
CA CYS A 11 -16.21 -17.66 14.02
C CYS A 11 -15.05 -17.66 13.00
N ARG A 12 -15.00 -18.59 12.04
CA ARG A 12 -13.84 -18.76 11.13
C ARG A 12 -13.51 -17.53 10.27
N THR A 13 -14.45 -16.62 10.09
CA THR A 13 -14.27 -15.38 9.32
C THR A 13 -13.80 -14.20 10.19
N LEU A 14 -14.02 -14.26 11.51
CA LEU A 14 -13.69 -13.16 12.42
C LEU A 14 -12.23 -12.69 12.30
N PRO A 15 -11.22 -13.57 12.23
CA PRO A 15 -9.84 -13.13 12.07
C PRO A 15 -9.56 -12.44 10.72
N LEU A 16 -10.33 -12.76 9.68
CA LEU A 16 -10.17 -12.18 8.34
C LEU A 16 -10.86 -10.82 8.24
N HIS A 17 -11.92 -10.62 9.04
CA HIS A 17 -12.67 -9.36 9.12
C HIS A 17 -12.01 -8.34 10.04
N ALA A 18 -11.53 -8.78 11.20
CA ALA A 18 -11.08 -7.87 12.26
C ALA A 18 -9.61 -7.46 12.13
N ASN A 19 -8.76 -8.30 11.51
CA ASN A 19 -7.32 -8.05 11.49
C ASN A 19 -6.87 -7.32 10.22
N GLU A 20 -5.81 -6.53 10.37
CA GLU A 20 -5.01 -6.03 9.26
C GLU A 20 -3.88 -7.02 8.94
N PHE A 21 -3.80 -7.42 7.67
CA PHE A 21 -2.71 -8.27 7.17
C PHE A 21 -1.56 -7.41 6.67
N VAL A 22 -0.44 -7.45 7.38
CA VAL A 22 0.69 -6.53 7.15
C VAL A 22 1.84 -7.23 6.43
N PHE A 23 2.27 -6.65 5.31
CA PHE A 23 3.38 -7.11 4.50
C PHE A 23 4.37 -5.95 4.29
N PHE A 24 5.47 -5.96 5.04
CA PHE A 24 6.47 -4.89 5.03
C PHE A 24 7.69 -5.25 4.18
N ASN A 25 8.48 -4.23 3.82
CA ASN A 25 9.74 -4.37 3.12
C ASN A 25 10.81 -4.81 4.12
N TRP A 26 11.34 -6.02 3.95
CA TRP A 26 12.50 -6.49 4.73
C TRP A 26 13.65 -6.90 3.82
N PHE A 27 13.59 -8.09 3.22
CA PHE A 27 14.58 -8.55 2.23
C PHE A 27 14.14 -8.30 0.78
N SER A 28 12.84 -8.08 0.56
CA SER A 28 12.20 -7.79 -0.73
C SER A 28 11.04 -6.82 -0.50
N SER A 29 10.36 -6.39 -1.59
CA SER A 29 9.09 -5.68 -1.42
C SER A 29 8.05 -6.58 -0.73
N GLY A 30 7.15 -5.97 0.05
CA GLY A 30 6.05 -6.67 0.71
C GLY A 30 5.13 -7.40 -0.27
N MET A 31 5.15 -7.04 -1.55
CA MET A 31 4.36 -7.64 -2.61
C MET A 31 4.59 -9.15 -2.74
N TRP A 32 5.83 -9.61 -2.65
CA TRP A 32 6.13 -11.05 -2.76
C TRP A 32 5.54 -11.86 -1.60
N ALA A 33 5.65 -11.34 -0.37
CA ALA A 33 5.07 -11.96 0.81
C ALA A 33 3.55 -11.97 0.74
N ALA A 34 2.94 -10.84 0.36
CA ALA A 34 1.50 -10.70 0.19
C ALA A 34 0.94 -11.69 -0.84
N ARG A 35 1.64 -11.84 -1.98
CA ARG A 35 1.26 -12.79 -3.03
C ARG A 35 1.36 -14.23 -2.56
N SER A 36 2.45 -14.60 -1.93
CA SER A 36 2.67 -15.96 -1.42
C SER A 36 1.62 -16.34 -0.38
N PHE A 37 1.35 -15.44 0.57
CA PHE A 37 0.30 -15.60 1.57
C PHE A 37 -1.07 -15.76 0.92
N THR A 38 -1.46 -14.83 0.05
CA THR A 38 -2.78 -14.80 -0.59
C THR A 38 -3.04 -16.04 -1.46
N ARG A 39 -2.01 -16.55 -2.16
CA ARG A 39 -2.11 -17.78 -2.95
C ARG A 39 -2.29 -19.04 -2.08
N GLY A 40 -1.74 -19.05 -0.87
CA GLY A 40 -1.89 -20.14 0.08
C GLY A 40 -3.29 -20.25 0.68
N LEU A 41 -4.09 -19.19 0.63
CA LEU A 41 -5.44 -19.16 1.18
C LEU A 41 -6.46 -19.90 0.31
N ARG A 42 -7.45 -20.52 0.96
CA ARG A 42 -8.65 -21.02 0.29
C ARG A 42 -9.44 -19.85 -0.32
N PRO A 43 -10.19 -20.05 -1.42
CA PRO A 43 -10.97 -18.98 -2.05
C PRO A 43 -11.82 -18.18 -1.05
N TRP A 44 -12.60 -18.87 -0.21
CA TRP A 44 -13.42 -18.22 0.81
C TRP A 44 -12.59 -17.40 1.81
N GLN A 45 -11.36 -17.77 2.13
CA GLN A 45 -10.55 -17.00 3.06
C GLN A 45 -10.13 -15.68 2.44
N ARG A 46 -9.77 -15.68 1.14
CA ARG A 46 -9.40 -14.48 0.40
C ARG A 46 -10.58 -13.52 0.28
N ASP A 47 -11.75 -14.08 -0.01
CA ASP A 47 -13.00 -13.31 -0.14
C ASP A 47 -13.41 -12.65 1.18
N GLU A 48 -12.96 -13.20 2.32
CA GLU A 48 -13.25 -12.69 3.65
C GLU A 48 -12.17 -11.75 4.19
N MET A 49 -11.01 -11.61 3.56
CA MET A 49 -10.00 -10.63 4.00
C MET A 49 -10.53 -9.20 3.84
N ARG A 50 -10.43 -8.35 4.88
CA ARG A 50 -10.94 -6.97 4.83
C ARG A 50 -9.87 -5.89 4.76
N PHE A 51 -8.79 -6.03 5.53
CA PHE A 51 -7.80 -4.98 5.70
C PHE A 51 -6.39 -5.48 5.40
N VAL A 52 -5.67 -4.76 4.54
CA VAL A 52 -4.30 -5.09 4.16
C VAL A 52 -3.42 -3.87 4.25
N ARG A 53 -2.21 -4.05 4.78
CA ARG A 53 -1.12 -3.09 4.70
C ARG A 53 0.03 -3.66 3.90
N LEU A 54 0.47 -2.93 2.89
CA LEU A 54 1.48 -3.36 1.95
C LEU A 54 2.52 -2.27 1.75
N GLU A 55 3.79 -2.62 1.95
CA GLU A 55 4.91 -1.80 1.52
C GLU A 55 5.40 -2.25 0.13
N MET A 56 5.58 -1.28 -0.76
CA MET A 56 5.96 -1.46 -2.16
C MET A 56 7.09 -0.51 -2.53
N LEU A 57 7.84 -0.90 -3.54
CA LEU A 57 8.91 -0.12 -4.16
C LEU A 57 8.43 0.40 -5.51
N GLY A 58 8.94 1.55 -5.97
CA GLY A 58 8.56 2.14 -7.26
C GLY A 58 8.68 1.15 -8.43
N ARG A 59 9.74 0.34 -8.44
CA ARG A 59 9.95 -0.74 -9.42
C ARG A 59 8.84 -1.78 -9.48
N ASP A 60 8.10 -2.01 -8.40
CA ASP A 60 7.01 -3.00 -8.34
C ASP A 60 5.87 -2.63 -9.32
N PHE A 61 5.75 -1.35 -9.67
CA PHE A 61 4.77 -0.82 -10.63
C PHE A 61 5.25 -0.87 -12.10
N THR A 62 6.38 -1.53 -12.36
CA THR A 62 6.99 -1.61 -13.69
C THR A 62 7.26 -3.06 -14.09
N GLY A 63 7.45 -3.30 -15.38
CA GLY A 63 7.98 -4.57 -15.90
C GLY A 63 7.17 -5.82 -15.47
N PRO A 64 7.83 -6.97 -15.24
CA PRO A 64 7.15 -8.21 -14.85
C PRO A 64 6.43 -8.14 -13.50
N THR A 65 6.96 -7.36 -12.56
CA THR A 65 6.40 -7.18 -11.21
C THR A 65 5.01 -6.53 -11.23
N LEU A 66 4.74 -5.68 -12.22
CA LEU A 66 3.42 -5.09 -12.42
C LEU A 66 2.32 -6.14 -12.62
N LYS A 67 2.62 -7.23 -13.35
CA LYS A 67 1.66 -8.32 -13.56
C LYS A 67 1.33 -9.05 -12.26
N GLU A 68 2.29 -9.12 -11.34
CA GLU A 68 2.11 -9.72 -10.03
C GLU A 68 1.20 -8.86 -9.14
N TRP A 69 1.38 -7.53 -9.20
CA TRP A 69 0.47 -6.56 -8.58
C TRP A 69 -0.96 -6.71 -9.10
N VAL A 70 -1.15 -6.74 -10.42
CA VAL A 70 -2.48 -6.93 -11.05
C VAL A 70 -3.13 -8.24 -10.60
N GLN A 71 -2.36 -9.34 -10.56
CA GLN A 71 -2.84 -10.63 -10.05
C GLN A 71 -3.25 -10.55 -8.58
N LEU A 72 -2.45 -9.87 -7.75
CA LEU A 72 -2.72 -9.70 -6.32
C LEU A 72 -4.01 -8.90 -6.09
N CYS A 73 -4.19 -7.78 -6.80
CA CYS A 73 -5.43 -7.01 -6.78
C CYS A 73 -6.63 -7.87 -7.21
N GLY A 74 -6.48 -8.74 -8.22
CA GLY A 74 -7.52 -9.67 -8.64
C GLY A 74 -7.93 -10.65 -7.53
N HIS A 75 -6.99 -11.14 -6.72
CA HIS A 75 -7.30 -11.98 -5.56
C HIS A 75 -7.98 -11.23 -4.42
N TRP A 76 -7.66 -9.94 -4.24
CA TRP A 76 -8.22 -9.09 -3.19
C TRP A 76 -9.55 -8.43 -3.58
N ALA A 77 -9.83 -8.34 -4.87
CA ALA A 77 -11.01 -7.68 -5.41
C ALA A 77 -12.35 -8.03 -4.75
N PRO A 78 -12.68 -9.29 -4.43
CA PRO A 78 -13.94 -9.63 -3.77
C PRO A 78 -14.08 -9.12 -2.34
N GLY A 79 -12.97 -9.02 -1.59
CA GLY A 79 -13.02 -8.97 -0.13
C GLY A 79 -12.40 -7.74 0.51
N VAL A 80 -11.27 -7.27 -0.02
CA VAL A 80 -10.47 -6.23 0.64
C VAL A 80 -11.17 -4.88 0.50
N GLN A 81 -11.53 -4.31 1.65
CA GLN A 81 -12.23 -3.04 1.78
C GLN A 81 -11.28 -1.90 2.12
N GLY A 82 -10.25 -2.17 2.91
CA GLY A 82 -9.22 -1.20 3.27
C GLY A 82 -7.84 -1.67 2.83
N LEU A 83 -7.14 -0.80 2.11
CA LEU A 83 -5.76 -1.00 1.70
C LEU A 83 -4.90 0.17 2.16
N ARG A 84 -3.83 -0.12 2.91
CA ARG A 84 -2.79 0.86 3.26
C ARG A 84 -1.54 0.55 2.46
N LEU A 85 -1.23 1.40 1.48
CA LEU A 85 -0.05 1.31 0.64
C LEU A 85 1.03 2.26 1.14
N LYS A 86 2.22 1.74 1.38
CA LYS A 86 3.42 2.56 1.47
C LYS A 86 4.25 2.36 0.22
N ILE A 87 4.58 3.44 -0.47
CA ILE A 87 5.27 3.41 -1.75
C ILE A 87 6.60 4.14 -1.59
N LEU A 88 7.71 3.42 -1.72
CA LEU A 88 9.05 3.99 -1.71
C LEU A 88 9.56 4.13 -3.14
N VAL A 89 9.82 5.35 -3.56
CA VAL A 89 10.27 5.65 -4.93
C VAL A 89 11.74 6.07 -4.90
N GLY A 90 12.53 5.62 -5.87
CA GLY A 90 13.92 6.04 -6.01
C GLY A 90 14.94 5.17 -5.29
N GLY A 91 14.64 3.89 -5.18
CA GLY A 91 15.57 2.89 -4.66
C GLY A 91 15.71 2.92 -3.14
N GLY A 92 16.27 1.82 -2.60
CA GLY A 92 16.36 1.57 -1.16
C GLY A 92 15.24 0.64 -0.67
N LEU A 93 15.49 -0.08 0.43
CA LEU A 93 14.49 -0.96 1.04
C LEU A 93 13.68 -0.27 2.13
N PHE A 94 14.27 0.72 2.79
CA PHE A 94 13.70 1.41 3.95
C PHE A 94 13.42 2.89 3.71
N GLU A 95 14.23 3.55 2.86
CA GLU A 95 14.12 4.97 2.54
C GLU A 95 14.52 5.22 1.07
N PRO A 96 13.93 6.23 0.41
CA PRO A 96 14.36 6.69 -0.91
C PRO A 96 15.85 7.06 -0.92
N MET A 97 16.59 6.57 -1.91
CA MET A 97 18.02 6.92 -2.08
C MET A 97 18.27 7.94 -3.20
N ALA A 98 17.28 8.20 -4.04
CA ALA A 98 17.38 9.11 -5.17
C ALA A 98 16.40 10.29 -5.03
N THR A 99 16.92 11.47 -5.36
CA THR A 99 16.15 12.72 -5.45
C THR A 99 15.10 12.64 -6.55
N PHE A 100 14.01 13.40 -6.44
CA PHE A 100 12.98 13.42 -7.49
C PHE A 100 13.56 13.85 -8.85
N ALA A 101 14.50 14.81 -8.85
CA ALA A 101 15.21 15.24 -10.06
C ALA A 101 15.95 14.08 -10.75
N ALA A 102 16.59 13.20 -9.97
CA ALA A 102 17.25 11.99 -10.51
C ALA A 102 16.27 10.93 -11.00
N LEU A 103 15.01 10.98 -10.56
CA LEU A 103 13.92 10.11 -11.01
C LEU A 103 13.19 10.66 -12.23
N ASN A 104 13.42 11.92 -12.61
CA ASN A 104 12.63 12.58 -13.64
C ASN A 104 12.67 11.78 -14.96
N GLY A 105 11.50 11.38 -15.43
CA GLY A 105 11.37 10.61 -16.65
C GLY A 105 11.94 9.19 -16.57
N ASN A 106 12.26 8.65 -15.40
CA ASN A 106 12.58 7.23 -15.24
C ASN A 106 11.32 6.34 -15.26
N ALA A 107 11.48 5.02 -15.22
CA ALA A 107 10.35 4.09 -15.30
C ALA A 107 9.42 4.17 -14.09
N GLU A 108 9.96 4.33 -12.88
CA GLU A 108 9.17 4.40 -11.63
C GLU A 108 8.33 5.67 -11.57
N SER A 109 8.92 6.83 -11.88
CA SER A 109 8.23 8.12 -11.88
C SER A 109 7.15 8.19 -12.93
N ARG A 110 7.40 7.62 -14.13
CA ARG A 110 6.38 7.50 -15.18
C ARG A 110 5.23 6.60 -14.74
N ALA A 111 5.52 5.40 -14.21
CA ALA A 111 4.48 4.47 -13.76
C ALA A 111 3.61 5.07 -12.65
N LEU A 112 4.25 5.74 -11.68
CA LEU A 112 3.57 6.40 -10.57
C LEU A 112 3.03 7.79 -10.92
N GLY A 113 3.23 8.30 -12.14
CA GLY A 113 2.75 9.60 -12.58
C GLY A 113 3.25 10.73 -11.69
N LEU A 114 4.51 10.63 -11.26
CA LEU A 114 5.15 11.64 -10.44
C LEU A 114 5.58 12.78 -11.37
N ALA A 115 4.84 13.88 -11.36
CA ALA A 115 5.15 15.09 -12.12
C ALA A 115 5.15 16.30 -11.18
N THR A 116 6.04 17.25 -11.44
CA THR A 116 6.01 18.57 -10.78
C THR A 116 4.94 19.44 -11.41
N GLY A 117 3.99 19.90 -10.59
CA GLY A 117 2.91 20.81 -10.98
C GLY A 117 1.53 20.16 -11.04
N THR A 118 0.49 20.99 -11.23
CA THR A 118 -0.92 20.58 -11.32
C THR A 118 -1.31 20.01 -12.69
N ALA A 119 -0.32 19.64 -13.52
CA ALA A 119 -0.59 19.06 -14.82
C ALA A 119 -1.40 17.77 -14.62
N PRO A 120 -2.60 17.66 -15.21
CA PRO A 120 -3.39 16.44 -15.15
C PRO A 120 -2.52 15.29 -15.63
N ARG A 121 -2.61 14.15 -14.93
CA ARG A 121 -1.88 12.94 -15.31
C ARG A 121 -2.22 12.64 -16.77
N SER A 122 -1.22 12.67 -17.66
CA SER A 122 -1.46 12.44 -19.08
C SER A 122 -2.04 11.04 -19.28
N GLU A 123 -3.13 10.96 -20.03
CA GLU A 123 -3.63 9.71 -20.54
C GLU A 123 -2.51 8.97 -21.30
N PRO A 124 -2.45 7.62 -21.20
CA PRO A 124 -3.43 6.74 -20.58
C PRO A 124 -3.27 6.59 -19.04
N VAL A 125 -4.38 6.21 -18.37
CA VAL A 125 -4.35 5.81 -16.95
C VAL A 125 -3.35 4.67 -16.76
N PRO A 126 -2.44 4.74 -15.78
CA PRO A 126 -1.46 3.69 -15.54
C PRO A 126 -2.11 2.33 -15.25
N GLU A 127 -1.53 1.29 -15.83
CA GLU A 127 -2.01 -0.10 -15.74
C GLU A 127 -2.17 -0.59 -14.28
N TRP A 128 -1.29 -0.19 -13.36
CA TRP A 128 -1.41 -0.59 -11.95
C TRP A 128 -2.66 -0.03 -11.26
N ILE A 129 -3.20 1.07 -11.78
CA ILE A 129 -4.47 1.66 -11.33
C ILE A 129 -5.61 0.99 -12.09
N GLU A 130 -5.55 0.98 -13.42
CA GLU A 130 -6.64 0.52 -14.28
C GLU A 130 -6.92 -0.99 -14.13
N GLU A 131 -5.87 -1.80 -14.26
CA GLU A 131 -5.95 -3.25 -14.17
C GLU A 131 -5.75 -3.76 -12.73
N GLY A 132 -5.27 -2.91 -11.83
CA GLY A 132 -5.07 -3.22 -10.41
C GLY A 132 -6.19 -2.66 -9.53
N LEU A 133 -6.00 -1.45 -9.01
CA LEU A 133 -6.87 -0.87 -7.98
C LEU A 133 -8.33 -0.70 -8.41
N LYS A 134 -8.61 -0.27 -9.64
CA LYS A 134 -9.98 -0.10 -10.13
C LYS A 134 -10.75 -1.42 -10.14
N ARG A 135 -10.07 -2.56 -10.33
CA ARG A 135 -10.68 -3.89 -10.28
C ARG A 135 -11.04 -4.36 -8.88
N MET A 136 -10.55 -3.68 -7.84
CA MET A 136 -10.89 -4.00 -6.45
C MET A 136 -12.28 -3.48 -6.08
N ARG A 137 -13.32 -4.20 -6.48
CA ARG A 137 -14.72 -3.80 -6.31
C ARG A 137 -15.17 -3.60 -4.85
N ALA A 138 -14.55 -4.31 -3.90
CA ALA A 138 -14.86 -4.16 -2.48
C ALA A 138 -14.09 -3.01 -1.81
N LEU A 139 -13.09 -2.42 -2.48
CA LEU A 139 -12.23 -1.38 -1.92
C LEU A 139 -13.04 -0.09 -1.70
N THR A 140 -12.98 0.43 -0.48
CA THR A 140 -13.66 1.67 -0.06
C THR A 140 -12.71 2.64 0.65
N ARG A 141 -11.60 2.15 1.19
CA ARG A 141 -10.57 2.96 1.86
C ARG A 141 -9.19 2.66 1.30
N LEU A 142 -8.51 3.69 0.82
CA LEU A 142 -7.11 3.63 0.41
C LEU A 142 -6.29 4.63 1.21
N GLU A 143 -5.33 4.16 1.99
CA GLU A 143 -4.35 5.03 2.64
C GLU A 143 -3.03 4.93 1.89
N VAL A 144 -2.42 6.06 1.54
CA VAL A 144 -1.14 6.08 0.84
C VAL A 144 -0.11 6.86 1.63
N GLU A 145 0.99 6.17 1.97
CA GLU A 145 2.22 6.74 2.48
C GLU A 145 3.22 6.81 1.33
N LEU A 146 3.31 7.96 0.67
CA LEU A 146 4.19 8.17 -0.47
C LEU A 146 5.55 8.73 -0.01
N MET A 147 6.60 7.94 -0.19
CA MET A 147 7.98 8.28 0.17
C MET A 147 8.76 8.67 -1.09
N VAL A 148 8.91 9.98 -1.30
CA VAL A 148 9.73 10.60 -2.35
C VAL A 148 10.59 11.65 -1.67
N LEU A 149 11.92 11.62 -1.88
CA LEU A 149 12.90 12.35 -1.06
C LEU A 149 12.63 13.86 -0.96
N ASP A 150 12.34 14.51 -2.10
CA ASP A 150 12.23 15.97 -2.19
C ASP A 150 10.79 16.48 -2.34
N TRP A 151 9.78 15.63 -2.12
CA TRP A 151 8.38 16.05 -2.17
C TRP A 151 7.91 16.51 -0.79
N GLY A 152 7.32 17.71 -0.77
CA GLY A 152 6.56 18.22 0.35
C GLY A 152 5.19 17.54 0.47
N ASN A 153 4.43 18.02 1.45
CA ASN A 153 3.13 17.45 1.76
C ASN A 153 2.08 17.85 0.73
N ASP A 154 2.18 19.05 0.18
CA ASP A 154 1.25 19.55 -0.83
C ASP A 154 1.31 18.71 -2.11
N GLU A 155 2.52 18.33 -2.56
CA GLU A 155 2.69 17.45 -3.72
C GLU A 155 2.10 16.05 -3.47
N LYS A 156 2.34 15.48 -2.29
CA LYS A 156 1.81 14.16 -1.91
C LYS A 156 0.29 14.16 -1.79
N ILE A 157 -0.28 15.22 -1.21
CA ILE A 157 -1.73 15.41 -1.07
C ILE A 157 -2.36 15.57 -2.46
N ALA A 158 -1.80 16.42 -3.32
CA ALA A 158 -2.29 16.61 -4.68
C ALA A 158 -2.27 15.29 -5.48
N TRP A 159 -1.17 14.52 -5.38
CA TRP A 159 -1.06 13.21 -6.00
C TRP A 159 -2.13 12.22 -5.48
N CYS A 160 -2.37 12.20 -4.17
CA CYS A 160 -3.41 11.34 -3.57
C CYS A 160 -4.83 11.75 -3.99
N ALA A 161 -5.08 13.06 -4.08
CA ALA A 161 -6.36 13.59 -4.53
C ALA A 161 -6.65 13.18 -5.98
N GLU A 162 -5.66 13.28 -6.86
CA GLU A 162 -5.78 12.85 -8.25
C GLU A 162 -5.96 11.33 -8.36
N LEU A 163 -5.24 10.54 -7.56
CA LEU A 163 -5.47 9.09 -7.49
C LEU A 163 -6.92 8.77 -7.11
N GLY A 164 -7.48 9.47 -6.12
CA GLY A 164 -8.89 9.33 -5.74
C GLY A 164 -9.85 9.68 -6.88
N ARG A 165 -9.59 10.78 -7.59
CA ARG A 165 -10.38 11.18 -8.77
C ARG A 165 -10.41 10.08 -9.82
N ILE A 166 -9.25 9.51 -10.16
CA ILE A 166 -9.12 8.45 -11.16
C ILE A 166 -9.87 7.18 -10.71
N LEU A 167 -9.76 6.78 -9.44
CA LEU A 167 -10.43 5.58 -8.93
C LEU A 167 -11.95 5.68 -8.94
N ASP A 168 -12.48 6.89 -8.75
CA ASP A 168 -13.93 7.14 -8.64
C ASP A 168 -14.61 7.52 -9.96
N GLU A 169 -13.85 7.77 -11.04
CA GLU A 169 -14.34 8.27 -12.34
C GLU A 169 -15.53 7.44 -12.88
N ASN A 170 -15.45 6.11 -12.80
CA ASN A 170 -16.49 5.19 -13.31
C ASN A 170 -17.35 4.55 -12.21
N ARG A 171 -17.03 4.78 -10.93
CA ARG A 171 -17.72 4.11 -9.80
C ARG A 171 -19.12 4.68 -9.57
N ARG A 172 -19.31 5.97 -9.86
CA ARG A 172 -20.62 6.63 -9.74
C ARG A 172 -21.65 6.07 -10.71
N GLU A 173 -21.22 5.79 -11.94
CA GLU A 173 -22.09 5.27 -13.00
C GLU A 173 -22.45 3.81 -12.79
N THR A 174 -21.53 3.03 -12.20
CA THR A 174 -21.71 1.60 -11.92
C THR A 174 -22.38 1.33 -10.57
N GLY A 175 -22.73 2.37 -9.80
CA GLY A 175 -23.34 2.24 -8.48
C GLY A 175 -22.40 1.66 -7.40
N GLN A 176 -21.09 1.65 -7.66
CA GLN A 176 -20.09 1.19 -6.70
C GLN A 176 -19.83 2.25 -5.63
N GLU A 177 -19.51 1.80 -4.41
CA GLU A 177 -19.05 2.70 -3.36
C GLU A 177 -17.74 3.39 -3.75
N ARG A 178 -17.63 4.67 -3.38
CA ARG A 178 -16.45 5.48 -3.65
C ARG A 178 -15.25 5.04 -2.81
N VAL A 179 -14.06 5.21 -3.37
CA VAL A 179 -12.80 4.96 -2.65
C VAL A 179 -12.34 6.25 -1.99
N VAL A 180 -12.35 6.27 -0.66
CA VAL A 180 -11.76 7.39 0.09
C VAL A 180 -10.24 7.22 0.13
N VAL A 181 -9.52 8.06 -0.62
CA VAL A 181 -8.07 8.11 -0.61
C VAL A 181 -7.57 9.09 0.45
N ARG A 182 -6.69 8.64 1.34
CA ARG A 182 -6.05 9.46 2.39
C ARG A 182 -4.54 9.43 2.22
N CYS A 183 -3.93 10.59 2.06
CA CYS A 183 -2.48 10.75 2.20
C CYS A 183 -2.13 10.62 3.68
N VAL A 184 -1.21 9.72 4.04
CA VAL A 184 -0.77 9.51 5.42
C VAL A 184 0.75 9.65 5.51
N GLU A 185 1.22 10.14 6.64
CA GLU A 185 2.64 10.21 6.96
C GLU A 185 3.02 9.16 7.99
N ARG A 186 4.29 8.80 7.99
CA ARG A 186 4.87 8.00 9.07
C ARG A 186 4.94 8.87 10.33
N PHE A 187 4.19 8.50 11.36
CA PHE A 187 4.45 9.03 12.70
C PHE A 187 5.81 8.49 13.16
N MET A 188 6.82 9.35 13.21
CA MET A 188 8.09 9.04 13.87
C MET A 188 7.99 9.54 15.30
N GLU A 189 7.87 8.63 16.27
CA GLU A 189 8.14 8.99 17.67
C GLU A 189 9.57 9.52 17.72
N GLU A 190 9.75 10.76 18.21
CA GLU A 190 11.07 11.28 18.49
C GLU A 190 11.81 10.29 19.42
N PRO A 191 13.07 9.94 19.13
CA PRO A 191 13.82 9.06 20.00
C PRO A 191 13.85 9.67 21.40
N ARG A 192 13.25 8.97 22.38
CA ARG A 192 13.33 9.38 23.78
C ARG A 192 14.81 9.59 24.12
N PRO A 193 15.21 10.73 24.73
CA PRO A 193 16.60 10.98 25.04
C PRO A 193 17.12 9.83 25.91
N LYS A 194 18.23 9.22 25.46
CA LYS A 194 18.91 8.15 26.20
C LYS A 194 19.21 8.67 27.59
N ARG A 195 18.61 8.06 28.63
CA ARG A 195 18.99 8.29 30.02
C ARG A 195 20.51 8.06 30.14
N GLN A 196 21.27 9.12 30.36
CA GLN A 196 22.65 9.01 30.81
C GLN A 196 22.64 8.28 32.15
N VAL A 197 23.15 7.05 32.16
CA VAL A 197 23.47 6.37 33.41
C VAL A 197 24.81 6.95 33.87
N SER A 198 24.75 7.92 34.79
CA SER A 198 25.90 8.40 35.53
C SER A 198 26.33 7.30 36.50
N GLY A 199 27.33 6.51 36.10
CA GLY A 199 28.06 5.62 36.97
C GLY A 199 29.52 6.05 37.02
N GLU A 200 29.88 6.84 38.03
CA GLU A 200 31.28 7.01 38.44
C GLU A 200 31.84 5.65 38.90
N PRO A 201 33.01 5.23 38.42
CA PRO A 201 33.76 4.18 39.09
C PRO A 201 34.67 4.84 40.13
N THR A 202 34.26 4.81 41.39
CA THR A 202 35.20 4.98 42.51
C THR A 202 36.29 3.91 42.40
N LYS A 203 37.54 4.34 42.19
CA LYS A 203 38.73 3.52 42.36
C LYS A 203 39.53 4.01 43.55
N SER A 204 39.73 3.07 44.47
CA SER A 204 40.83 2.91 45.44
C SER A 204 40.90 3.89 46.61
#